data_AF-A0A4S8I2U8-F1
#
_entry.id   AF-A0A4S8I2U8-F1
#
_cell.length_a   1.000
_cell.length_b   1.000
_cell.length_c   1.000
_cell.angle_alpha   90.00
_cell.angle_beta   90.00
_cell.angle_gamma   90.00
#
_symmetry.space_group_name_H-M   'P 1'
#
loop_
_entity.id
_entity.type
_entity.pdbx_description
1 polymer ?
#
loop_
_entity_poly.entity_id
_entity_poly.type
_entity_poly.pdbx_seq_one_letter_code
_entity_poly.pdbx_strand_id
1 'polypeptide(L)' 'MYKKLNDLQFVIGLFFTIVSVILLLNVVLGSDAESKLNVYTGAVFLVFGLAMMLIRKGSKA' A
#
# COMPACT_ATOMS: atom_id res chain seq x y z
N MET A 1 -11.46 2.07 16.72
CA MET A 1 -10.34 2.06 15.75
C MET A 1 -9.14 1.23 16.23
N TYR A 2 -8.92 1.07 17.55
CA TYR A 2 -7.85 0.21 18.10
C TYR A 2 -7.90 -1.28 17.70
N LYS A 3 -9.10 -1.88 17.55
CA LYS A 3 -9.22 -3.27 17.05
C LYS A 3 -8.77 -3.46 15.60
N LYS A 4 -8.78 -2.40 14.77
CA LYS A 4 -8.35 -2.47 13.36
C LYS A 4 -6.83 -2.47 13.22
N LEU A 5 -6.12 -1.81 14.13
CA LEU A 5 -4.64 -1.78 14.16
C LEU A 5 -4.02 -3.04 14.76
N ASN A 6 -4.81 -3.87 15.45
CA ASN A 6 -4.38 -5.19 15.93
C ASN A 6 -4.61 -6.30 14.89
N ASP A 7 -5.26 -5.98 13.76
CA ASP A 7 -5.46 -6.93 12.68
C ASP A 7 -4.23 -6.87 11.76
N LEU A 8 -3.41 -7.91 11.82
CA LEU A 8 -2.12 -7.96 11.14
C LEU A 8 -2.27 -7.70 9.63
N GLN A 9 -3.38 -8.15 9.03
CA GLN A 9 -3.71 -7.90 7.62
C GLN A 9 -3.88 -6.40 7.32
N PHE A 10 -4.54 -5.66 8.20
CA PHE A 10 -4.75 -4.23 8.03
C PHE A 10 -3.44 -3.45 8.16
N VAL A 11 -2.60 -3.80 9.15
CA VAL A 11 -1.28 -3.17 9.34
C VAL A 11 -0.37 -3.42 8.15
N ILE A 12 -0.36 -4.65 7.61
CA ILE A 12 0.38 -5.00 6.39
C ILE A 12 -0.13 -4.18 5.20
N GLY A 13 -1.44 -4.08 5.01
CA GLY A 13 -2.03 -3.28 3.93
C GLY A 13 -1.68 -1.79 4.03
N LEU A 14 -1.72 -1.23 5.25
CA LEU A 14 -1.34 0.15 5.53
C LEU A 14 0.13 0.40 5.21
N PHE A 15 1.02 -0.50 5.62
CA PHE A 15 2.45 -0.41 5.32
C PHE A 15 2.73 -0.36 3.81
N PHE A 16 2.19 -1.30 3.05
CA PHE A 16 2.38 -1.32 1.59
C PHE A 16 1.80 -0.08 0.90
N THR A 17 0.68 0.43 1.40
CA THR A 17 0.09 1.67 0.87
C THR A 17 1.00 2.87 1.11
N ILE A 18 1.56 3.02 2.32
CA ILE A 18 2.49 4.13 2.63
C ILE A 18 3.74 4.04 1.75
N VAL A 19 4.34 2.86 1.61
CA VAL A 19 5.52 2.65 0.75
C VAL A 19 5.20 2.99 -0.71
N SER A 20 4.03 2.58 -1.22
CA SER A 20 3.62 2.90 -2.59
C SER A 20 3.49 4.40 -2.84
N VAL A 21 2.95 5.14 -1.86
CA VAL A 21 2.80 6.60 -1.95
C VAL A 21 4.16 7.27 -1.97
N ILE A 22 5.12 6.80 -1.17
CA ILE A 22 6.50 7.32 -1.19
C ILE A 22 7.16 7.06 -2.55
N LEU A 23 7.01 5.86 -3.11
CA LEU A 23 7.55 5.52 -4.45
C LEU A 23 6.93 6.38 -5.55
N LEU A 24 5.61 6.59 -5.53
CA LEU A 24 4.93 7.43 -6.52
C LEU A 24 5.27 8.92 -6.34
N LEU A 25 5.40 9.41 -5.10
CA LEU A 25 5.85 10.77 -4.82
C LEU A 25 7.27 11.00 -5.34
N ASN A 26 8.17 10.03 -5.20
CA ASN A 26 9.53 10.13 -5.71
C ASN A 26 9.57 10.28 -7.24
N VAL A 27 8.67 9.59 -7.95
CA VAL A 27 8.48 9.76 -9.40
C VAL A 27 7.92 11.14 -9.74
N VAL A 28 6.91 11.61 -9.00
CA VAL A 28 6.28 12.93 -9.23
C VAL A 28 7.23 14.09 -8.95
N LEU A 29 8.11 13.95 -7.95
CA LEU A 29 9.12 14.94 -7.57
C LEU A 29 10.36 14.93 -8.49
N GLY A 30 10.37 14.09 -9.52
CA GLY A 30 11.39 14.12 -10.58
C GLY A 30 12.79 13.70 -10.14
N SER A 31 12.91 13.06 -8.98
CA SER A 31 14.21 12.68 -8.41
C SER A 31 14.88 11.54 -9.16
N ASP A 32 14.11 10.67 -9.83
CA ASP A 32 14.59 9.56 -10.66
C ASP A 32 13.55 9.19 -11.74
N ALA A 33 13.33 10.10 -12.71
CA ALA A 33 12.32 9.97 -13.76
C ALA A 33 12.49 8.76 -14.70
N GLU A 34 13.61 8.03 -14.63
CA GLU A 34 13.87 6.84 -15.45
C GLU A 34 13.44 5.52 -14.81
N SER A 35 13.11 5.49 -13.51
CA SER A 35 12.81 4.23 -12.86
C SER A 35 11.36 3.82 -13.11
N LYS A 36 11.07 3.35 -14.34
CA LYS A 36 9.83 2.61 -14.71
C LYS A 36 9.51 1.54 -13.66
N LEU A 37 10.57 1.01 -13.03
CA LEU A 37 10.51 0.07 -11.94
C LEU A 37 9.77 0.65 -10.73
N ASN A 38 10.06 1.88 -10.27
CA ASN A 38 9.38 2.54 -9.15
C ASN A 38 7.89 2.78 -9.42
N VAL A 39 7.51 3.08 -10.67
CA VAL A 39 6.10 3.24 -11.06
C VAL A 39 5.35 1.92 -10.99
N TYR A 40 5.93 0.85 -11.54
CA TYR A 40 5.31 -0.48 -11.53
C TYR A 40 5.21 -1.05 -10.11
N THR A 41 6.28 -1.00 -9.30
CA THR A 41 6.23 -1.47 -7.91
C THR A 41 5.30 -0.61 -7.06
N GLY A 42 5.33 0.72 -7.23
CA GLY A 42 4.40 1.63 -6.58
C GLY A 42 2.94 1.29 -6.90
N ALA A 43 2.61 1.11 -8.18
CA ALA A 43 1.25 0.77 -8.60
C ALA A 43 0.78 -0.59 -8.02
N VAL A 44 1.61 -1.63 -8.10
CA VAL A 44 1.28 -2.96 -7.57
C VAL A 44 1.11 -2.94 -6.05
N PHE A 45 1.99 -2.24 -5.33
CA PHE A 45 1.89 -2.10 -3.87
C PHE A 45 0.69 -1.27 -3.43
N LEU A 46 0.30 -0.27 -4.21
CA LEU A 46 -0.89 0.53 -3.94
C LEU A 46 -2.15 -0.31 -4.10
N VAL A 47 -2.27 -1.07 -5.20
CA VAL A 47 -3.42 -1.97 -5.42
C VAL A 47 -3.48 -3.05 -4.36
N PHE A 48 -2.35 -3.67 -4.02
CA PHE A 48 -2.28 -4.70 -2.98
C PHE A 48 -2.58 -4.17 -1.59
N GLY A 49 -2.00 -3.02 -1.21
CA GLY A 49 -2.20 -2.39 0.09
C GLY A 49 -3.65 -1.96 0.31
N LEU A 50 -4.27 -1.38 -0.72
CA LEU A 50 -5.69 -1.04 -0.72
C LEU A 50 -6.58 -2.30 -0.68
N ALA A 51 -6.28 -3.33 -1.46
CA ALA A 51 -7.01 -4.59 -1.42
C ALA A 51 -6.96 -5.21 -0.01
N MET A 52 -5.80 -5.23 0.64
CA MET A 52 -5.65 -5.76 2.00
C MET A 52 -6.38 -4.93 3.07
N MET A 53 -6.48 -3.61 2.89
CA MET A 53 -7.29 -2.75 3.77
C MET A 53 -8.81 -2.89 3.52
N LEU A 54 -9.21 -3.12 2.27
CA LEU A 54 -10.62 -3.22 1.86
C LEU A 54 -11.22 -4.61 2.06
N ILE A 55 -10.40 -5.66 1.97
CA ILE A 55 -10.76 -7.03 2.35
C ILE A 55 -10.90 -7.03 3.88
N ARG A 56 -12.05 -6.58 4.36
CA ARG A 56 -12.51 -6.88 5.72
C ARG A 56 -12.54 -8.39 5.81
N LYS A 57 -11.78 -8.94 6.75
CA LYS A 57 -11.99 -10.27 7.28
C LYS A 57 -13.49 -10.36 7.58
N GLY A 58 -14.23 -10.96 6.65
CA GLY A 58 -15.57 -11.45 6.91
C GLY A 58 -15.36 -12.44 8.02
N SER A 59 -15.67 -12.01 9.24
CA SER A 59 -15.78 -12.87 10.39
C SER A 59 -16.82 -13.90 10.00
N LYS A 60 -16.38 -15.01 9.37
CA LYS A 60 -17.17 -16.21 9.37
C LYS A 60 -17.28 -16.59 10.84
N ALA A 61 -18.55 -16.59 11.26
CA ALA A 61 -19.04 -16.88 12.59
C ALA A 61 -18.44 -18.16 13.16
#